data_AF-A0A819YG48-F1
#
_entry.id   AF-A0A819YG48-F1
#
_cell.length_a   1.000
_cell.length_b   1.000
_cell.length_c   1.000
_cell.angle_alpha   90.00
_cell.angle_beta   90.00
_cell.angle_gamma   90.00
#
_symmetry.space_group_name_H-M   'P 1'
#
loop_
_entity.id
_entity.type
_entity.pdbx_description
1 polymer ?
#
loop_
_entity_poly.entity_id
_entity_poly.type
_entity_poly.pdbx_seq_one_letter_code
_entity_poly.pdbx_strand_id
1 'polypeptide(L)'
;GRLWKDHIPSADAIIFLIDSTDSIRFPKAKEAFDLLLNDKQILNKPLVIIGTKGDLPTGLDEEDLSDELGATYGHLSNLKLYLSNMKDIASFGCAFRFIATFLKET
;
A
#
# COMPACT_ATOMS: atom_id res chain seq x y z
N GLY A 1 -4.11 -12.35 -10.85
CA GLY A 1 -5.27 -13.15 -10.39
C GLY A 1 -6.56 -12.52 -10.89
N ARG A 2 -7.56 -13.32 -11.32
CA ARG A 2 -8.82 -12.81 -11.92
C ARG A 2 -9.62 -11.89 -10.99
N LEU A 3 -9.63 -12.18 -9.68
CA LEU A 3 -10.37 -11.41 -8.66
C LEU A 3 -10.04 -9.91 -8.62
N TRP A 4 -8.81 -9.51 -8.93
CA TRP A 4 -8.44 -8.10 -8.87
C TRP A 4 -9.08 -7.30 -10.02
N LYS A 5 -9.11 -7.88 -11.22
CA LYS A 5 -9.65 -7.20 -12.41
C LYS A 5 -11.15 -6.93 -12.31
N ASP A 6 -11.89 -7.77 -11.58
CA ASP A 6 -13.35 -7.69 -11.50
C ASP A 6 -13.84 -6.78 -10.37
N HIS A 7 -13.02 -6.49 -9.35
CA HIS A 7 -13.41 -5.70 -8.17
C HIS A 7 -12.74 -4.32 -8.07
N ILE A 8 -11.60 -4.12 -8.74
CA ILE A 8 -10.91 -2.82 -8.81
C ILE A 8 -11.77 -1.68 -9.39
N PRO A 9 -12.63 -1.91 -10.41
CA PRO A 9 -13.41 -0.82 -11.01
C PRO A 9 -14.30 -0.05 -10.03
N SER A 10 -14.89 -0.74 -9.05
CA SER A 10 -15.82 -0.15 -8.07
C SER A 10 -15.18 0.30 -6.76
N ALA A 11 -13.89 0.08 -6.56
CA ALA A 11 -13.23 0.41 -5.29
C ALA A 11 -12.96 1.92 -5.22
N ASP A 12 -13.37 2.62 -4.16
CA ASP A 12 -13.09 4.05 -3.97
C ASP A 12 -11.67 4.32 -3.44
N ALA A 13 -11.03 3.30 -2.86
CA ALA A 13 -9.68 3.36 -2.31
C ALA A 13 -9.05 1.96 -2.35
N ILE A 14 -7.72 1.90 -2.27
CA ILE A 14 -6.97 0.65 -2.20
C ILE A 14 -6.07 0.63 -0.97
N ILE A 15 -6.12 -0.46 -0.21
CA ILE A 15 -5.12 -0.77 0.82
C ILE A 15 -4.32 -1.98 0.34
N PHE A 16 -3.03 -1.77 0.09
CA PHE A 16 -2.07 -2.77 -0.35
C PHE A 16 -1.26 -3.28 0.85
N LEU A 17 -1.63 -4.46 1.35
CA LEU A 17 -0.96 -5.09 2.49
C LEU A 17 0.25 -5.91 2.02
N ILE A 18 1.39 -5.70 2.67
CA ILE A 18 2.63 -6.44 2.41
C ILE A 18 3.23 -6.98 3.71
N ASP A 19 3.90 -8.13 3.63
CA ASP A 19 4.63 -8.73 4.72
C ASP A 19 6.06 -8.21 4.68
N SER A 20 6.43 -7.29 5.57
CA SER A 20 7.73 -6.59 5.52
C SER A 20 8.92 -7.52 5.77
N THR A 21 8.67 -8.78 6.16
CA THR A 21 9.71 -9.79 6.38
C THR A 21 9.93 -10.73 5.21
N ASP A 22 9.03 -10.74 4.23
CA ASP A 22 9.05 -11.74 3.16
C ASP A 22 9.71 -11.23 1.88
N SER A 23 11.04 -11.15 1.94
CA SER A 23 11.87 -10.69 0.81
C SER A 23 11.71 -11.54 -0.45
N ILE A 24 11.39 -12.83 -0.31
CA ILE A 24 11.19 -13.73 -1.45
C ILE A 24 9.95 -13.32 -2.25
N ARG A 25 8.93 -12.74 -1.60
CA ARG A 25 7.67 -12.32 -2.24
C ARG A 25 7.70 -10.88 -2.76
N PHE A 26 8.71 -10.06 -2.46
CA PHE A 26 8.77 -8.67 -2.93
C PHE A 26 8.73 -8.51 -4.45
N PRO A 27 9.44 -9.30 -5.28
CA PRO A 27 9.34 -9.18 -6.72
C PRO A 27 7.91 -9.34 -7.25
N LYS A 28 7.16 -10.27 -6.65
CA LYS A 28 5.75 -10.50 -6.99
C LYS A 28 4.83 -9.41 -6.45
N ALA A 29 5.12 -8.89 -5.26
CA ALA A 29 4.38 -7.76 -4.69
C ALA A 29 4.58 -6.51 -5.54
N LYS A 30 5.81 -6.24 -5.99
CA LYS A 30 6.14 -5.17 -6.92
C LYS A 30 5.39 -5.30 -8.23
N GLU A 31 5.38 -6.47 -8.87
CA GLU A 31 4.61 -6.70 -10.10
C GLU A 31 3.12 -6.37 -9.90
N ALA A 32 2.52 -6.82 -8.80
CA ALA A 32 1.13 -6.52 -8.48
C ALA A 32 0.88 -5.02 -8.21
N PHE A 33 1.82 -4.35 -7.54
CA PHE A 33 1.76 -2.93 -7.24
C PHE A 33 1.89 -2.08 -8.52
N ASP A 34 2.82 -2.43 -9.41
CA ASP A 34 2.98 -1.76 -10.70
C ASP A 34 1.73 -1.90 -11.57
N LEU A 35 1.03 -3.05 -11.51
CA LEU A 35 -0.26 -3.23 -12.19
C LEU A 35 -1.35 -2.30 -11.63
N LEU A 36 -1.35 -2.04 -10.31
CA LEU A 36 -2.29 -1.08 -9.71
C LEU A 36 -1.99 0.35 -10.15
N LEU A 37 -0.71 0.76 -10.14
CA LEU A 37 -0.30 2.11 -10.54
C LEU A 37 -0.58 2.41 -12.01
N ASN A 38 -0.57 1.39 -12.87
CA ASN A 38 -0.87 1.54 -14.30
C ASN A 38 -2.37 1.47 -14.61
N ASP A 39 -3.24 1.15 -13.63
CA ASP A 39 -4.69 1.15 -13.84
C ASP A 39 -5.24 2.58 -13.74
N LYS A 40 -5.81 3.06 -14.86
CA LYS A 40 -6.44 4.39 -14.96
C LYS A 40 -7.55 4.61 -13.95
N GLN A 41 -8.19 3.54 -13.48
CA GLN A 41 -9.26 3.60 -12.49
C GLN A 41 -8.72 3.79 -11.06
N ILE A 42 -7.44 3.51 -10.82
CA ILE A 42 -6.77 3.64 -9.52
C ILE A 42 -5.88 4.87 -9.46
N LEU A 43 -5.38 5.36 -10.59
CA LEU A 43 -4.44 6.49 -10.70
C LEU A 43 -4.83 7.73 -9.88
N ASN A 44 -6.13 8.04 -9.76
CA ASN A 44 -6.62 9.21 -9.01
C ASN A 44 -7.28 8.85 -7.66
N LYS A 45 -7.25 7.58 -7.27
CA LYS A 45 -7.83 7.11 -6.01
C LYS A 45 -6.77 7.04 -4.92
N PRO A 46 -7.13 7.19 -3.65
CA PRO A 46 -6.19 7.02 -2.55
C PRO A 46 -5.72 5.56 -2.49
N LEU A 47 -4.40 5.39 -2.46
CA LEU A 47 -3.69 4.13 -2.34
C LEU A 47 -2.85 4.16 -1.07
N VAL A 48 -2.98 3.15 -0.23
CA VAL A 48 -2.20 3.03 1.00
C VAL A 48 -1.44 1.70 1.01
N ILE A 49 -0.14 1.74 1.20
CA ILE A 49 0.69 0.57 1.47
C ILE A 49 0.77 0.37 2.97
N ILE A 50 0.52 -0.84 3.45
CA ILE A 50 0.73 -1.21 4.85
C ILE A 50 1.72 -2.37 4.92
N GLY A 51 2.93 -2.08 5.39
CA GLY A 51 3.95 -3.07 5.69
C GLY A 51 3.72 -3.68 7.07
N THR A 52 3.40 -4.97 7.12
CA THR A 52 3.09 -5.69 8.36
C THR A 52 4.34 -6.32 8.96
N LYS A 53 4.33 -6.50 10.29
CA LYS A 53 5.43 -7.08 11.09
C LYS A 53 6.70 -6.21 11.12
N GLY A 54 6.52 -4.88 11.10
CA GLY A 54 7.64 -3.93 11.28
C GLY A 54 8.32 -4.05 12.65
N ASP A 55 7.72 -4.75 13.61
CA ASP A 55 8.30 -5.03 14.92
C ASP A 55 9.35 -6.15 14.91
N LEU A 56 9.42 -6.93 13.84
CA LEU A 56 10.39 -8.02 13.74
C LEU A 56 11.75 -7.49 13.25
N PRO A 57 12.88 -7.98 13.79
CA PRO A 57 14.22 -7.56 13.35
C PRO A 57 14.53 -7.83 11.88
N THR A 58 13.80 -8.75 11.26
CA THR A 58 13.90 -9.10 9.84
C THR A 58 12.92 -8.30 8.97
N GLY A 59 12.12 -7.41 9.57
CA GLY A 59 11.19 -6.55 8.86
C GLY A 59 11.92 -5.35 8.27
N LEU A 60 11.60 -5.02 7.02
CA LEU A 60 12.06 -3.79 6.40
C LEU A 60 11.40 -2.57 7.05
N ASP A 61 12.16 -1.47 7.10
CA ASP A 61 11.62 -0.17 7.43
C ASP A 61 10.85 0.45 6.24
N GLU A 62 10.39 1.70 6.37
CA GLU A 62 9.58 2.34 5.33
C GLU A 62 10.37 2.60 4.06
N GLU A 63 11.65 2.95 4.18
CA GLU A 63 12.55 3.31 3.08
C GLU A 63 12.90 2.07 2.28
N ASP A 64 13.37 1.03 2.95
CA ASP A 64 13.71 -0.23 2.31
C ASP A 64 12.48 -0.88 1.65
N LEU A 65 11.32 -0.85 2.30
CA LEU A 65 10.09 -1.44 1.75
C LEU A 65 9.59 -0.70 0.51
N SER A 66 9.76 0.62 0.49
CA SER A 66 9.49 1.43 -0.69
C SER A 66 10.39 1.06 -1.85
N ASP A 67 11.68 0.93 -1.59
CA ASP A 67 12.69 0.63 -2.59
C ASP A 67 12.41 -0.72 -3.24
N GLU A 68 12.05 -1.74 -2.44
CA GLU A 68 11.62 -3.05 -2.92
C GLU A 68 10.37 -3.00 -3.81
N LEU A 69 9.45 -2.07 -3.54
CA LEU A 69 8.27 -1.85 -4.38
C LEU A 69 8.56 -0.94 -5.59
N GLY A 70 9.72 -0.28 -5.62
CA GLY A 70 10.03 0.78 -6.60
C GLY A 70 9.03 1.93 -6.53
N ALA A 71 8.44 2.15 -5.34
CA ALA A 71 7.41 3.14 -5.13
C ALA A 71 8.06 4.40 -4.55
N THR A 72 8.33 5.44 -5.33
CA THR A 72 8.80 6.72 -4.76
C THR A 72 7.64 7.44 -4.05
N TYR A 73 7.24 6.91 -2.91
CA TYR A 73 6.29 7.43 -1.97
C TYR A 73 6.74 8.81 -1.45
N GLY A 74 5.82 9.77 -1.43
CA GLY A 74 6.11 11.16 -1.07
C GLY A 74 5.89 12.18 -2.20
N HIS A 75 6.06 11.78 -3.47
CA HIS A 75 5.75 12.64 -4.62
C HIS A 75 4.29 12.54 -5.08
N LEU A 76 3.66 11.39 -4.87
CA LEU A 76 2.26 11.17 -5.19
C LEU A 76 1.37 11.54 -4.00
N SER A 77 0.52 12.56 -4.18
CA SER A 77 -0.37 13.06 -3.13
C SER A 77 -1.42 12.02 -2.69
N ASN A 78 -1.76 11.08 -3.56
CA ASN A 78 -2.72 10.02 -3.33
C ASN A 78 -2.10 8.71 -2.81
N LEU A 79 -0.79 8.66 -2.57
CA LEU A 79 -0.10 7.47 -2.06
C LEU A 79 0.49 7.71 -0.66
N LYS A 80 0.21 6.81 0.28
CA LYS A 80 0.86 6.76 1.60
C LYS A 80 1.37 5.37 1.91
N LEU A 81 2.43 5.29 2.71
CA LEU A 81 2.97 4.07 3.25
C LEU A 81 2.96 4.18 4.77
N TYR A 82 2.60 3.09 5.44
CA TYR A 82 2.68 2.96 6.89
C TYR A 82 3.25 1.59 7.25
N LEU A 83 4.09 1.52 8.28
CA LEU A 83 4.40 0.25 8.94
C LEU A 83 3.37 -0.07 10.02
N SER A 84 3.06 -1.35 10.14
CA SER A 84 2.19 -1.92 11.16
C SER A 84 2.91 -3.05 11.87
N ASN A 85 2.74 -3.08 13.19
CA ASN A 85 3.15 -4.19 14.04
C ASN A 85 1.92 -5.06 14.31
N MET A 86 2.09 -6.37 14.51
CA MET A 86 0.93 -7.28 14.68
C MET A 86 0.01 -6.95 15.86
N LYS A 87 0.47 -6.10 16.78
CA LYS A 87 -0.26 -5.64 17.97
C LYS A 87 -0.89 -4.26 17.79
N ASP A 88 -0.63 -3.58 16.68
CA ASP A 88 -0.96 -2.17 16.51
C ASP A 88 -1.96 -1.93 15.37
N ILE A 89 -3.17 -1.52 15.76
CA ILE A 89 -4.26 -1.08 14.87
C ILE A 89 -4.07 0.38 14.44
N ALA A 90 -3.18 1.15 15.06
CA ALA A 90 -3.00 2.57 14.78
C ALA A 90 -2.67 2.84 13.31
N SER A 91 -1.85 2.00 12.68
CA SER A 91 -1.50 2.11 11.25
C SER A 91 -2.73 1.97 10.34
N PHE A 92 -3.67 1.10 10.70
CA PHE A 92 -4.97 1.02 10.02
C PHE A 92 -5.80 2.29 10.26
N GLY A 93 -5.79 2.81 11.48
CA GLY A 93 -6.44 4.10 11.81
C GLY A 93 -5.89 5.27 10.99
N CYS A 94 -4.57 5.35 10.82
CA CYS A 94 -3.91 6.33 9.97
C CYS A 94 -4.28 6.14 8.49
N ALA A 95 -4.26 4.90 8.00
CA ALA A 95 -4.68 4.56 6.64
C ALA A 95 -6.13 4.99 6.35
N PHE A 96 -7.07 4.62 7.22
CA PHE A 96 -8.48 5.01 7.06
C PHE A 96 -8.69 6.51 7.17
N ARG A 97 -7.95 7.20 8.05
CA ARG A 97 -8.01 8.67 8.16
C ARG A 97 -7.52 9.33 6.88
N PHE A 98 -6.39 8.88 6.35
CA PHE A 98 -5.86 9.39 5.08
C PHE A 98 -6.87 9.20 3.94
N ILE A 99 -7.42 7.99 3.79
CA ILE A 99 -8.44 7.69 2.78
C ILE A 99 -9.66 8.61 2.95
N ALA A 100 -10.18 8.74 4.18
CA ALA A 100 -11.35 9.56 4.46
C ALA A 100 -11.11 11.05 4.22
N THR A 101 -9.90 11.55 4.46
CA THR A 101 -9.53 12.93 4.14
C THR A 101 -9.44 13.14 2.62
N PHE A 102 -8.72 12.26 1.92
CA PHE A 102 -8.54 12.37 0.47
C PHE A 102 -9.89 12.34 -0.28
N LEU A 103 -10.80 11.43 0.10
CA LEU A 103 -12.12 11.32 -0.51
C LEU A 103 -13.07 12.49 -0.21
N LYS A 104 -12.77 13.34 0.79
CA LYS A 104 -13.54 14.56 1.07
C LYS A 104 -13.03 15.78 0.31
N GLU A 105 -11.79 15.72 -0.16
CA GLU A 105 -11.09 16.81 -0.84
C GLU A 105 -11.13 16.68 -2.37
N THR A 106 -11.68 15.59 -2.90
CA THR A 106 -11.85 15.28 -4.33
C THR A 106 -13.32 15.31 -4.74
#